data_AF-A0A4Q5ZWB8-F1
#
_entry.id   AF-A0A4Q5ZWB8-F1
#
_cell.length_a   1.000
_cell.length_b   1.000
_cell.length_c   1.000
_cell.angle_alpha   90.00
_cell.angle_beta   90.00
_cell.angle_gamma   90.00
#
_symmetry.space_group_name_H-M   'P 1'
#
loop_
_entity.id
_entity.type
_entity.pdbx_description
1 polymer ?
#
loop_
_entity_poly.entity_id
_entity_poly.type
_entity_poly.pdbx_seq_one_letter_code
_entity_poly.pdbx_strand_id
1 'polypeptide(L)' 'MKIDDCYQLGYITKTHGTKGEVTAFFDVDFPEDYEDLESVFLLQSGKLVPFFIEGID' A
#
# COMPACT_ATOMS: atom_id res chain seq x y z
N MET A 1 16.73 1.47 0.49
CA MET A 1 15.74 2.55 0.53
C MET A 1 15.63 3.03 1.96
N LYS A 2 15.64 4.35 2.21
CA LYS A 2 15.40 4.92 3.54
C LYS A 2 13.96 5.44 3.61
N ILE A 3 13.38 5.48 4.80
CA ILE A 3 12.04 6.05 5.02
C ILE A 3 11.99 7.53 4.60
N ASP A 4 13.08 8.26 4.80
CA ASP A 4 13.20 9.67 4.44
C ASP A 4 13.12 9.93 2.92
N ASP A 5 13.32 8.89 2.10
CA ASP A 5 13.19 8.96 0.64
C ASP A 5 11.77 8.56 0.18
N CYS A 6 10.89 8.19 1.11
CA CYS A 6 9.52 7.74 0.85
C CYS A 6 8.50 8.78 1.34
N TYR A 7 7.32 8.78 0.73
CA TYR A 7 6.16 9.49 1.27
C TYR A 7 5.12 8.47 1.74
N GLN A 8 4.28 8.87 2.70
CA GLN A 8 3.19 8.04 3.18
C GLN A 8 2.00 8.19 2.24
N LEU A 9 1.71 7.14 1.46
CA LEU A 9 0.52 7.08 0.60
C LEU A 9 -0.77 6.82 1.38
N GLY A 10 -0.68 6.05 2.46
CA GLY A 10 -1.83 5.74 3.31
C GLY A 10 -1.54 4.62 4.29
N TYR A 11 -2.56 3.83 4.63
CA TYR A 11 -2.44 2.76 5.62
C TYR A 11 -3.41 1.61 5.39
N ILE A 12 -3.06 0.43 5.91
CA ILE A 12 -3.93 -0.75 5.90
C ILE A 12 -4.98 -0.60 7.00
N THR A 13 -6.25 -0.73 6.65
CA THR A 13 -7.38 -0.55 7.57
C THR A 13 -7.84 -1.87 8.19
N LYS A 14 -8.02 -2.91 7.37
CA LYS A 14 -8.51 -4.24 7.76
C LYS A 14 -8.15 -5.29 6.71
N THR A 15 -8.26 -6.55 7.09
CA THR A 15 -8.23 -7.67 6.14
C THR A 15 -9.48 -7.66 5.27
N HIS A 16 -9.34 -8.09 4.02
CA HIS A 16 -10.40 -8.28 3.06
C HIS A 16 -10.44 -9.74 2.62
N GLY A 17 -11.63 -10.26 2.32
CA GLY A 17 -11.79 -11.63 1.84
C GLY A 17 -11.23 -12.71 2.78
N THR A 18 -10.90 -13.86 2.19
CA THR A 18 -10.37 -15.05 2.91
C THR A 18 -9.00 -15.51 2.37
N LYS A 19 -8.50 -14.87 1.31
CA LYS A 19 -7.27 -15.25 0.61
C LYS A 19 -6.08 -14.34 0.90
N GLY A 20 -6.16 -13.55 1.97
CA GLY A 20 -5.07 -12.65 2.39
C GLY A 20 -5.11 -11.27 1.74
N GLU A 21 -6.24 -10.88 1.15
CA GLU A 21 -6.45 -9.52 0.67
C GLU A 21 -6.55 -8.54 1.84
N VAL A 22 -6.33 -7.25 1.57
CA VAL A 22 -6.39 -6.19 2.56
C VAL A 22 -7.05 -4.95 1.97
N THR A 23 -7.71 -4.15 2.82
CA THR A 23 -8.20 -2.83 2.42
C THR A 23 -7.17 -1.78 2.82
N ALA A 24 -6.60 -1.11 1.83
CA ALA A 24 -5.78 0.09 2.03
C ALA A 24 -6.67 1.35 1.93
N PHE A 25 -6.38 2.37 2.74
CA PHE A 25 -7.01 3.68 2.63
C PHE A 25 -5.94 4.71 2.26
N PHE A 26 -6.21 5.47 1.20
CA PHE A 26 -5.36 6.55 0.70
C PHE A 26 -6.12 7.87 0.85
N ASP A 27 -5.50 8.85 1.50
CA ASP A 27 -6.02 10.22 1.63
C ASP A 27 -5.42 11.05 0.49
N VAL A 28 -5.97 10.87 -0.71
CA VAL A 28 -5.47 11.47 -1.96
C VAL A 28 -6.62 12.09 -2.75
N ASP A 29 -6.32 13.18 -3.46
CA ASP A 29 -7.32 13.88 -4.29
C ASP A 29 -7.65 13.12 -5.59
N PHE A 30 -6.68 12.36 -6.13
CA PHE A 30 -6.79 11.61 -7.40
C PHE A 30 -6.37 10.14 -7.19
N PRO A 31 -7.28 9.27 -6.73
CA PRO A 31 -7.01 7.83 -6.56
C PRO A 31 -6.62 7.12 -7.85
N GLU A 32 -7.12 7.59 -9.00
CA GLU A 32 -6.87 7.02 -10.33
C GLU A 32 -5.38 6.98 -10.70
N ASP A 33 -4.57 7.92 -10.19
CA ASP A 33 -3.12 7.96 -10.42
C ASP A 33 -2.38 6.73 -9.87
N TYR A 34 -3.04 5.95 -9.01
CA TYR A 34 -2.49 4.78 -8.33
C TYR A 34 -3.10 3.46 -8.79
N GLU A 35 -3.99 3.47 -9.80
CA GLU A 35 -4.62 2.24 -10.32
C GLU A 35 -3.58 1.27 -10.93
N ASP A 36 -2.54 1.81 -11.57
CA ASP A 36 -1.47 1.05 -12.22
C ASP A 36 -0.26 0.79 -11.29
N LEU A 37 -0.40 1.01 -9.98
CA LEU A 37 0.71 0.86 -9.05
C LEU A 37 1.14 -0.61 -8.95
N GLU A 38 2.38 -0.92 -9.35
CA GLU A 38 2.89 -2.30 -9.34
C GLU A 38 3.24 -2.80 -7.92
N SER A 39 3.76 -1.91 -7.07
CA SER A 39 4.24 -2.30 -5.74
C SER A 39 4.22 -1.14 -4.73
N VAL A 40 4.16 -1.50 -3.45
CA VAL A 40 4.23 -0.59 -2.30
C VAL A 40 5.24 -1.10 -1.29
N PHE A 41 5.77 -0.19 -0.47
CA PHE A 41 6.50 -0.56 0.74
C PHE A 41 5.60 -0.44 1.97
N LEU A 42 5.51 -1.51 2.75
CA LEU A 42 4.88 -1.47 4.05
C LEU A 42 5.94 -1.30 5.14
N LEU A 43 5.74 -0.31 6.01
CA LEU A 43 6.57 -0.12 7.18
C LEU A 43 6.16 -1.12 8.27
N GLN A 44 6.99 -2.14 8.50
CA GLN A 44 6.76 -3.17 9.51
C GLN A 44 7.97 -3.27 10.43
N SER A 45 7.76 -3.07 11.74
CA SER A 45 8.83 -3.12 12.75
C SER A 45 10.06 -2.27 12.40
N GLY A 46 9.81 -1.06 11.86
CA GLY A 46 10.87 -0.12 11.45
C GLY A 46 11.58 -0.47 10.14
N LYS A 47 11.08 -1.44 9.37
CA LYS A 47 11.64 -1.84 8.07
C LYS A 47 10.61 -1.63 6.96
N LEU A 48 11.09 -1.13 5.82
CA LEU A 48 10.30 -1.06 4.59
C LEU A 48 10.36 -2.43 3.90
N VAL A 49 9.22 -3.11 3.86
CA VAL A 49 9.07 -4.42 3.20
C VAL A 49 8.32 -4.21 1.88
N PRO A 50 8.87 -4.59 0.72
CA PRO A 50 8.17 -4.46 -0.56
C PRO A 50 7.06 -5.51 -0.69
N PHE A 51 5.91 -5.07 -1.21
CA PHE A 51 4.79 -5.92 -1.60
C PHE A 51 4.36 -5.56 -3.02
N PHE A 52 4.09 -6.58 -3.82
CA PHE A 52 3.55 -6.41 -5.18
C PHE A 52 2.03 -6.46 -5.12
N ILE A 53 1.37 -5.66 -5.95
CA ILE A 53 -0.08 -5.64 -6.08
C ILE A 53 -0.47 -6.65 -7.16
N GLU A 54 -1.25 -7.66 -6.78
CA GLU A 54 -1.77 -8.67 -7.72
C GLU A 54 -3.02 -8.18 -8.46
N GLY A 55 -3.84 -7.37 -7.79
CA GLY A 55 -5.05 -6.76 -8.34
C GLY A 55 -5.69 -5.83 -7.31
N ILE A 56 -6.55 -4.94 -7.81
CA ILE A 56 -7.36 -4.01 -7.03
C ILE A 56 -8.81 -4.26 -7.44
N ASP A 57 -9.69 -4.46 -6.46
CA ASP A 57 -11.13 -4.68 -6.65
C ASP A 57 -11.95 -3.41 -6.34
#